data_AF-A0A8D3D964-F1
#
_entry.id   AF-A0A8D3D964-F1
#
_cell.length_a   1.000
_cell.length_b   1.000
_cell.length_c   1.000
_cell.angle_alpha   90.00
_cell.angle_beta   90.00
_cell.angle_gamma   90.00
#
_symmetry.space_group_name_H-M   'P 1'
#
loop_
_entity.id
_entity.type
_entity.pdbx_description
1 polymer ?
#
loop_
_entity_poly.entity_id
_entity_poly.type
_entity_poly.pdbx_seq_one_letter_code
_entity_poly.pdbx_strand_id
1 'polypeptide(L)'
;MSAAGHTTKSREIPAVRRVAIHDAAHMPLDYSTTPGGTLFSTTPGGTRIIYDRKFLLQCRTSPLARTPPNLPDIPGVTRPLKLNNSTDTSFKKKTALYIIHLVYMWLSS
;
A
#
# COMPACT_ATOMS: atom_id res chain seq x y z
N MET A 1 39.78 5.70 25.83
CA MET A 1 38.50 5.94 26.51
C MET A 1 37.47 5.00 25.89
N SER A 2 37.07 3.94 26.60
CA SER A 2 36.19 2.89 26.06
C SER A 2 34.74 3.35 25.99
N ALA A 3 34.10 3.16 24.83
CA ALA A 3 32.69 3.47 24.62
C ALA A 3 31.81 2.59 25.50
N ALA A 4 30.91 3.21 26.26
CA ALA A 4 29.94 2.52 27.10
C ALA A 4 28.95 1.73 26.22
N GLY A 5 28.88 0.42 26.44
CA GLY A 5 27.90 -0.45 25.79
C GLY A 5 26.49 -0.11 26.26
N HIS A 6 25.63 0.30 25.32
CA HIS A 6 24.20 0.43 25.57
C HIS A 6 23.60 -0.96 25.87
N THR A 7 23.34 -1.25 27.15
CA THR A 7 22.53 -2.41 27.54
C THR A 7 21.06 -2.08 27.25
N THR A 8 20.50 -2.63 26.17
CA THR A 8 19.06 -2.55 25.93
C THR A 8 18.36 -3.44 26.96
N LYS A 9 17.63 -2.82 27.90
CA LYS A 9 16.72 -3.57 28.78
C LYS A 9 15.66 -4.22 27.89
N SER A 10 15.69 -5.54 27.74
CA SER A 10 14.64 -6.31 27.09
C SER A 10 13.35 -6.09 27.89
N ARG A 11 12.51 -5.14 27.45
CA ARG A 11 11.16 -4.98 28.00
C ARG A 11 10.42 -6.28 27.70
N GLU A 12 10.14 -7.02 28.76
CA GLU A 12 9.31 -8.22 28.70
C GLU A 12 8.00 -7.85 27.99
N ILE A 13 7.60 -8.70 27.06
CA ILE A 13 6.45 -8.47 26.22
C ILE A 13 5.23 -8.74 27.09
N PRO A 14 4.41 -7.72 27.40
CA PRO A 14 3.19 -7.94 28.16
C PRO A 14 2.35 -9.00 27.42
N ALA A 15 1.90 -10.03 28.15
CA ALA A 15 1.05 -11.15 27.73
C ALA A 15 0.90 -11.29 26.20
N VAL A 16 1.65 -12.21 25.58
CA VAL A 16 1.61 -12.50 24.14
C VAL A 16 0.22 -12.98 23.74
N ARG A 17 -0.67 -12.04 23.43
CA ARG A 17 -1.97 -12.34 22.80
C ARG A 17 -1.75 -12.36 21.29
N ARG A 18 -1.54 -13.56 20.75
CA ARG A 18 -1.41 -13.78 19.31
C ARG A 18 -2.73 -13.42 18.63
N VAL A 19 -2.75 -12.31 17.91
CA VAL A 19 -3.88 -11.95 17.04
C VAL A 19 -3.50 -12.37 15.62
N ALA A 20 -4.26 -13.31 15.05
CA ALA A 20 -4.16 -13.63 13.63
C ALA A 20 -4.88 -12.54 12.83
N ILE A 21 -4.19 -11.96 11.86
CA ILE A 21 -4.79 -10.98 10.95
C ILE A 21 -5.18 -11.69 9.66
N HIS A 22 -6.46 -11.55 9.29
CA HIS A 22 -7.07 -12.16 8.12
C HIS A 22 -7.41 -11.14 7.02
N ASP A 23 -7.19 -9.85 7.27
CA ASP A 23 -7.45 -8.78 6.31
C ASP A 23 -6.27 -7.79 6.25
N ALA A 24 -5.93 -7.38 5.04
CA ALA A 24 -4.81 -6.48 4.77
C ALA A 24 -5.03 -5.10 5.40
N ALA A 25 -6.29 -4.65 5.55
CA ALA A 25 -6.62 -3.36 6.17
C ALA A 25 -6.18 -3.25 7.64
N HIS A 26 -5.99 -4.38 8.33
CA HIS A 26 -5.55 -4.40 9.72
C HIS A 26 -4.03 -4.58 9.86
N MET A 27 -3.27 -4.63 8.76
CA MET A 27 -1.82 -4.73 8.82
C MET A 27 -1.20 -3.38 9.24
N PRO A 28 -0.44 -3.32 10.35
CA PRO A 28 0.33 -2.14 10.76
C PRO A 28 1.42 -1.81 9.75
N LEU A 29 1.77 -0.53 9.67
CA LEU A 29 2.81 -0.02 8.79
C LEU A 29 4.22 -0.49 9.22
N ASP A 30 4.42 -0.67 10.53
CA ASP A 30 5.72 -0.99 11.12
C ASP A 30 5.75 -2.44 11.63
N TYR A 31 6.26 -3.34 10.78
CA TYR A 31 6.46 -4.76 11.12
C TYR A 31 7.96 -5.09 11.28
N SER A 32 8.25 -6.20 11.94
CA SER A 32 9.61 -6.69 12.21
C SER A 32 9.70 -8.19 11.96
N THR A 33 10.91 -8.68 11.72
CA THR A 33 11.17 -10.11 11.46
C THR A 33 12.15 -10.66 12.50
N THR A 34 11.84 -11.81 13.07
CA THR A 34 12.81 -12.54 13.92
C THR A 34 13.88 -13.20 13.04
N PRO A 35 15.08 -13.51 13.57
CA PRO A 35 16.08 -14.29 12.82
C PRO A 35 15.55 -15.63 12.26
N GLY A 36 14.53 -16.22 12.90
CA GLY A 36 13.83 -17.42 12.42
C GLY A 36 12.76 -17.17 11.35
N GLY A 37 12.67 -15.96 10.80
CA GLY A 37 11.78 -15.62 9.69
C GLY A 37 10.32 -15.37 10.06
N THR A 38 9.98 -15.26 11.34
CA THR A 38 8.60 -14.94 11.77
C THR A 38 8.36 -13.44 11.72
N LEU A 39 7.31 -13.02 11.01
CA LEU A 39 6.88 -11.62 10.93
C LEU A 39 5.94 -11.28 12.08
N PHE A 40 6.21 -10.18 12.76
CA PHE A 40 5.41 -9.70 13.88
C PHE A 40 5.38 -8.17 13.96
N SER A 41 4.36 -7.63 14.62
CA SER A 41 4.30 -6.22 15.00
C SER A 41 3.82 -6.09 16.45
N THR A 42 4.07 -4.94 17.06
CA THR A 42 3.60 -4.65 18.41
C THR A 42 2.76 -3.39 18.37
N THR A 43 1.51 -3.47 18.83
CA THR A 43 0.67 -2.28 18.97
C THR A 43 1.09 -1.48 20.21
N PRO A 44 0.81 -0.16 20.29
CA PRO A 44 1.12 0.63 21.48
C PRO A 44 0.56 0.05 22.80
N GLY A 45 -0.51 -0.74 22.73
CA GLY A 45 -1.09 -1.47 23.87
C GLY A 45 -0.34 -2.74 24.29
N GLY A 46 0.80 -3.06 23.69
CA GLY A 46 1.66 -4.20 24.06
C GLY A 46 1.29 -5.53 23.39
N THR A 47 0.20 -5.60 22.64
CA THR A 47 -0.22 -6.82 21.94
C THR A 47 0.70 -7.13 20.76
N ARG A 48 1.12 -8.40 20.66
CA ARG A 48 1.89 -8.91 19.52
C ARG A 48 1.01 -9.54 18.47
N ILE A 49 1.07 -8.99 17.28
CA ILE A 49 0.41 -9.55 16.10
C ILE A 49 1.44 -10.39 15.34
N ILE A 50 1.07 -11.61 14.94
CA ILE A 50 1.94 -12.51 14.16
C ILE A 50 1.29 -12.75 12.81
N TYR A 51 2.08 -12.59 11.74
CA TYR A 51 1.60 -12.74 10.38
C TYR A 51 1.99 -14.10 9.81
N ASP A 52 0.99 -14.83 9.32
CA ASP A 52 1.23 -16.07 8.62
C ASP A 52 1.76 -15.81 7.21
N ARG A 53 2.79 -16.55 6.80
CA ARG A 53 3.35 -16.48 5.44
C ARG A 53 2.29 -16.64 4.36
N LYS A 54 1.34 -17.57 4.56
CA LYS A 54 0.25 -17.82 3.59
C LYS A 54 -0.63 -16.59 3.42
N PHE A 55 -1.02 -15.96 4.53
CA PHE A 55 -1.83 -14.74 4.52
C PHE A 55 -1.11 -13.59 3.82
N LEU A 56 0.16 -13.35 4.12
CA LEU A 56 0.95 -12.29 3.47
C LEU A 56 1.06 -12.49 1.96
N LEU A 57 1.22 -13.74 1.50
CA LEU A 57 1.24 -14.06 0.08
C LEU A 57 -0.12 -13.85 -0.59
N GLN A 58 -1.23 -14.04 0.13
CA GLN A 58 -2.57 -13.69 -0.35
C GLN A 58 -2.75 -12.17 -0.46
N CYS A 59 -2.19 -11.37 0.45
CA CYS A 59 -2.22 -9.91 0.34
C CYS A 59 -1.58 -9.41 -0.97
N ARG A 60 -0.61 -10.13 -1.54
CA ARG A 60 0.03 -9.78 -2.83
C ARG A 60 -0.98 -9.67 -3.99
N THR A 61 -2.09 -10.42 -3.97
CA THR A 61 -3.08 -10.39 -5.05
C THR A 61 -4.09 -9.24 -4.90
N SER A 62 -4.04 -8.47 -3.82
CA SER A 62 -4.92 -7.33 -3.59
C SER A 62 -4.73 -6.23 -4.64
N PRO A 63 -5.80 -5.55 -5.10
CA PRO A 63 -5.70 -4.38 -5.97
C PRO A 63 -4.78 -3.30 -5.42
N LEU A 64 -4.75 -3.11 -4.09
CA LEU A 64 -3.91 -2.11 -3.43
C LEU A 64 -2.41 -2.37 -3.64
N ALA A 65 -1.99 -3.62 -3.75
CA ALA A 65 -0.60 -3.99 -3.99
C ALA A 65 -0.13 -3.68 -5.43
N ARG A 66 -1.05 -3.35 -6.35
CA ARG A 66 -0.73 -2.99 -7.74
C ARG A 66 -0.42 -1.52 -7.92
N THR A 67 -0.68 -0.69 -6.91
CA THR A 67 -0.36 0.73 -6.94
C THR A 67 1.08 0.88 -6.42
N PRO A 68 2.05 1.19 -7.29
CA PRO A 68 3.43 1.34 -6.85
C PRO A 68 3.56 2.65 -6.04
N PRO A 69 4.44 2.67 -5.02
CA PRO A 69 4.66 3.84 -4.19
C PRO A 69 5.42 4.94 -4.96
N ASN A 70 5.44 6.15 -4.39
CA ASN A 70 6.28 7.23 -4.89
C ASN A 70 7.76 6.93 -4.58
N LEU A 71 8.42 6.21 -5.50
CA LEU A 71 9.78 5.72 -5.35
C LEU A 71 10.70 6.43 -6.37
N PRO A 72 11.94 6.81 -6.01
CA PRO A 72 12.87 7.44 -6.94
C PRO A 72 13.22 6.52 -8.10
N ASP A 73 13.56 7.10 -9.26
CA ASP A 73 14.02 6.36 -10.45
C ASP A 73 15.51 6.01 -10.30
N ILE A 74 15.78 4.72 -10.13
CA ILE A 74 17.12 4.15 -9.98
C ILE A 74 17.27 3.08 -11.07
N PRO A 75 18.10 3.33 -12.10
CA PRO A 75 18.26 2.42 -13.22
C PRO A 75 18.59 0.99 -12.77
N GLY A 76 17.80 0.02 -13.23
CA GLY A 76 17.97 -1.39 -12.89
C GLY A 76 17.44 -1.82 -11.52
N VAL A 77 17.00 -0.89 -10.67
CA VAL A 77 16.45 -1.21 -9.32
C VAL A 77 14.96 -0.89 -9.25
N THR A 78 14.58 0.33 -9.60
CA THR A 78 13.20 0.81 -9.53
C THR A 78 12.74 1.21 -10.93
N ARG A 79 11.43 1.27 -11.15
CA ARG A 79 10.87 1.77 -12.40
C ARG A 79 9.96 2.95 -12.08
N PRO A 80 10.13 4.09 -12.77
CA PRO A 80 9.27 5.23 -12.55
C PRO A 80 7.86 4.86 -13.01
N LEU A 81 6.88 5.34 -12.26
CA LEU A 81 5.50 5.33 -12.67
C LEU A 81 5.35 6.15 -13.96
N LYS A 82 5.19 5.49 -15.11
CA LYS A 82 4.70 6.15 -16.32
C LYS A 82 3.23 6.51 -16.09
N LEU A 83 2.97 7.69 -15.53
CA LEU A 83 1.66 8.32 -15.66
C LEU A 83 1.49 8.65 -17.14
N ASN A 84 0.74 7.82 -17.85
CA ASN A 84 0.26 8.13 -19.19
C ASN A 84 -0.69 9.33 -19.10
N ASN A 85 -0.11 10.53 -19.13
CA ASN A 85 -0.83 11.76 -19.47
C ASN A 85 -1.18 11.73 -20.97
N SER A 86 -1.88 10.68 -21.42
CA SER A 86 -2.62 10.75 -22.68
C SER A 86 -3.73 11.75 -22.45
N THR A 87 -3.43 12.98 -22.82
CA THR A 87 -4.33 14.07 -23.16
C THR A 87 -5.67 13.54 -23.68
N ASP A 88 -6.63 13.32 -22.81
CA ASP A 88 -8.01 13.05 -23.24
C ASP A 88 -8.79 14.37 -23.37
N THR A 89 -8.20 15.28 -24.16
CA THR A 89 -8.92 16.42 -24.75
C THR A 89 -9.71 15.99 -25.99
N SER A 90 -9.65 14.72 -26.36
CA SER A 90 -10.40 14.12 -27.47
C SER A 90 -11.84 13.79 -27.05
N PHE A 91 -12.05 13.25 -25.85
CA PHE A 91 -13.40 12.90 -25.38
C PHE A 91 -14.32 14.12 -25.18
N LYS A 92 -13.78 15.25 -24.70
CA LYS A 92 -14.57 16.49 -24.48
C LYS A 92 -15.06 17.14 -25.79
N LYS A 93 -14.34 16.96 -26.91
CA LYS A 93 -14.73 17.56 -28.20
C LYS A 93 -15.85 16.77 -28.88
N LYS A 94 -15.84 15.44 -28.77
CA LYS A 94 -16.90 14.59 -29.35
C LYS A 94 -18.22 14.71 -28.60
N THR A 95 -18.21 14.85 -27.28
CA THR A 95 -19.43 15.05 -26.48
C THR A 95 -20.06 16.42 -26.71
N ALA A 96 -19.26 17.49 -26.78
CA ALA A 96 -19.77 18.82 -27.09
C ALA A 96 -20.45 18.87 -28.48
N LEU A 97 -19.85 18.23 -29.49
CA LEU A 97 -20.43 18.21 -30.84
C LEU A 97 -21.72 17.38 -30.91
N TYR A 98 -21.80 16.28 -30.16
CA TYR A 98 -23.01 15.46 -30.07
C TYR A 98 -24.17 16.21 -29.38
N ILE A 99 -23.88 16.93 -28.30
CA ILE A 99 -24.89 17.74 -27.59
C ILE A 99 -25.38 18.90 -28.47
N ILE A 100 -24.47 19.59 -29.18
CA ILE A 100 -24.85 20.66 -30.11
C ILE A 100 -25.76 20.12 -31.23
N HIS A 101 -25.41 18.96 -31.83
CA HIS A 101 -26.26 18.35 -32.87
C HIS A 101 -27.64 17.96 -32.32
N LEU A 102 -27.72 17.40 -31.10
CA LEU A 102 -28.98 17.00 -30.48
C LEU A 102 -29.89 18.21 -30.19
N VAL A 103 -29.32 19.33 -29.74
CA VAL A 103 -30.05 20.59 -29.51
C VAL A 103 -30.57 21.18 -30.83
N TYR A 104 -29.76 21.14 -31.90
CA TYR A 104 -30.19 21.59 -33.23
C TYR A 104 -31.36 20.77 -33.79
N MET A 105 -31.37 19.45 -33.58
CA MET A 105 -32.49 18.59 -33.97
C MET A 105 -33.78 18.84 -33.17
N TRP A 106 -33.67 19.20 -31.87
CA TRP A 106 -34.85 19.46 -31.04
C TRP A 106 -35.51 20.81 -31.33
N LEU A 107 -34.72 21.82 -31.73
CA LEU A 107 -35.23 23.16 -32.01
C LEU A 107 -35.82 23.33 -33.42
N SER A 108 -35.59 22.36 -34.31
CA SER A 108 -36.04 22.39 -35.71
C SER A 108 -37.32 21.56 -35.95
N SER A 109 -38.02 21.16 -34.89
CA SER A 109 -39.22 20.31 -34.94
C SER A 109 -40.44 20.99 -34.32
#